data_AF-A0A838PUR9-F1
#
_entry.id   AF-A0A838PUR9-F1
#
_cell.length_a   1.000
_cell.length_b   1.000
_cell.length_c   1.000
_cell.angle_alpha   90.00
_cell.angle_beta   90.00
_cell.angle_gamma   90.00
#
_symmetry.space_group_name_H-M   'P 1'
#
loop_
_entity.id
_entity.type
_entity.pdbx_description
1 polymer ?
#
loop_
_entity_poly.entity_id
_entity_poly.type
_entity_poly.pdbx_seq_one_letter_code
_entity_poly.pdbx_strand_id
1 'polypeptide(L)' 'ALEQLAAVLATELPALRVYRVDPGDMNTRMQADAFPGEDVSDRPPPEDSVPSLLRLLDGDLPSGRYQARALVATGVGVR' A
#
# COMPACT_ATOMS: atom_id res chain seq x y z
N ALA A 1 1.09 10.14 -11.52
CA ALA A 1 1.82 9.30 -12.50
C ALA A 1 1.69 7.80 -12.18
N LEU A 2 2.12 7.34 -11.00
CA LEU A 2 2.06 5.92 -10.63
C LEU A 2 0.62 5.35 -10.70
N GLU A 3 -0.38 6.17 -10.36
CA GLU A 3 -1.82 5.88 -10.48
C GLU A 3 -2.36 5.69 -11.91
N GLN A 4 -1.65 6.16 -12.93
CA GLN A 4 -1.98 5.80 -14.31
C GLN A 4 -1.21 4.55 -14.74
N LEU A 5 0.08 4.47 -14.42
CA LEU A 5 0.98 3.38 -14.84
C LEU A 5 0.43 1.99 -14.52
N ALA A 6 0.27 1.65 -13.24
CA ALA A 6 -0.30 0.37 -12.83
C ALA A 6 -1.74 0.06 -13.32
N ALA A 7 -2.54 1.03 -13.78
CA ALA A 7 -3.88 0.85 -14.31
C ALA A 7 -3.79 0.41 -15.78
N VAL A 8 -2.86 1.02 -16.50
CA VAL A 8 -2.43 0.54 -17.81
C VAL A 8 -1.85 -0.86 -17.68
N LEU A 9 -0.91 -1.11 -16.76
CA LEU A 9 -0.33 -2.45 -16.56
C LEU A 9 -1.39 -3.51 -16.18
N ALA A 10 -2.34 -3.17 -15.31
CA ALA A 10 -3.43 -4.09 -14.95
C ALA A 10 -4.31 -4.45 -16.15
N THR A 11 -4.46 -3.53 -17.11
CA THR A 11 -5.23 -3.73 -18.34
C THR A 11 -4.44 -4.54 -19.37
N GLU A 12 -3.16 -4.22 -19.56
CA GLU A 12 -2.30 -4.83 -20.57
C GLU A 12 -1.81 -6.23 -20.18
N LEU A 13 -1.72 -6.52 -18.86
CA LEU A 13 -1.20 -7.77 -18.34
C LEU A 13 -2.27 -8.53 -17.52
N PRO A 14 -3.36 -9.02 -18.14
CA PRO A 14 -4.49 -9.62 -17.41
C PRO A 14 -4.14 -10.92 -16.67
N ALA A 15 -3.01 -11.55 -17.00
CA ALA A 15 -2.50 -12.71 -16.27
C ALA A 15 -1.76 -12.34 -14.97
N LEU A 16 -1.49 -11.06 -14.72
CA LEU A 16 -0.81 -10.56 -13.53
C LEU A 16 -1.74 -9.74 -12.65
N ARG A 17 -1.58 -9.89 -11.34
CA ARG A 17 -2.21 -9.02 -10.34
C ARG A 17 -1.31 -7.82 -10.10
N VAL A 18 -1.83 -6.63 -10.38
CA VAL A 18 -1.10 -5.36 -10.26
C VAL A 18 -1.71 -4.55 -9.13
N TYR A 19 -0.97 -4.43 -8.03
CA TYR A 19 -1.41 -3.70 -6.85
C TYR A 19 -0.68 -2.38 -6.70
N ARG A 20 -1.42 -1.37 -6.29
CA ARG A 20 -0.87 -0.14 -5.70
C ARG A 20 -1.28 -0.09 -4.25
N VAL A 21 -0.30 0.10 -3.39
CA VAL A 21 -0.56 0.14 -1.96
C VAL A 21 -0.11 1.48 -1.43
N ASP A 22 -1.04 2.17 -0.79
CA ASP A 22 -0.77 3.32 0.06
C ASP A 22 -0.44 2.79 1.47
N PRO A 23 0.82 2.85 1.91
CA PRO A 23 1.20 2.38 3.24
C PRO A 23 0.71 3.34 4.34
N GLY A 24 0.34 4.57 3.98
CA GLY A 24 0.17 5.66 4.94
C GLY A 24 1.49 6.25 5.43
N ASP A 25 1.38 7.19 6.35
CA ASP A 25 2.55 7.72 7.06
C ASP A 25 3.19 6.63 7.92
N MET A 26 4.51 6.51 7.83
CA MET A 26 5.29 5.53 8.56
C MET A 26 6.54 6.16 9.15
N ASN A 27 6.97 5.65 10.30
CA ASN A 27 8.25 5.98 10.90
C ASN A 27 9.40 5.32 10.12
N THR A 28 9.80 5.95 9.01
CA THR A 28 10.88 5.49 8.13
C THR A 28 11.86 6.63 7.86
N ARG A 29 13.10 6.27 7.47
CA ARG A 29 14.08 7.27 7.02
C ARG A 29 13.57 8.10 5.84
N MET A 30 12.89 7.46 4.87
CA MET A 30 12.30 8.17 3.72
C MET A 30 11.33 9.26 4.16
N GLN A 31 10.51 8.97 5.17
CA GLN A 31 9.57 9.95 5.71
C GLN A 31 10.29 11.06 6.49
N ALA A 32 11.30 10.73 7.30
CA ALA A 32 12.12 11.74 7.99
C ALA A 32 12.84 12.68 7.00
N ASP A 33 13.38 12.13 5.91
CA ASP A 33 14.05 12.90 4.85
C ASP A 33 13.09 13.87 4.14
N ALA A 34 11.80 13.55 4.09
CA ALA A 34 10.76 14.40 3.50
C ALA A 34 10.34 15.57 4.40
N PHE A 35 10.59 15.49 5.71
CA PHE A 35 10.27 16.52 6.70
C PHE A 35 11.47 16.84 7.61
N PRO A 36 12.54 17.47 7.08
CA PRO A 36 13.76 17.70 7.84
C PRO A 36 13.50 18.54 9.11
N GLY A 37 13.87 17.98 10.27
CA GLY A 37 13.73 18.64 11.57
C GLY A 37 12.41 18.36 12.31
N GLU A 38 11.47 17.64 11.68
CA GLU A 38 10.30 17.11 12.38
C GLU A 38 10.60 15.76 13.04
N ASP A 39 10.03 15.55 14.23
CA ASP A 39 9.99 14.24 14.85
C ASP A 39 8.84 13.43 14.23
N VAL A 40 9.18 12.31 13.62
CA VAL A 40 8.24 11.41 12.93
C VAL A 40 7.97 10.12 13.73
N SER A 41 8.44 10.07 14.98
CA SER A 41 8.33 8.89 15.85
C SER A 41 6.91 8.57 16.32
N ASP A 42 5.98 9.52 16.15
CA ASP A 42 4.54 9.35 16.41
C ASP A 42 3.82 8.52 15.34
N ARG A 43 4.45 8.33 14.17
CA ARG A 43 3.88 7.57 13.05
C ARG A 43 4.05 6.06 13.29
N PRO A 44 3.13 5.21 12.77
CA PRO A 44 3.25 3.76 12.87
C PRO A 44 4.58 3.22 12.32
N PRO A 45 5.13 2.14 12.90
CA PRO A 45 6.29 1.48 12.33
C PRO A 45 5.96 0.82 10.98
N PRO A 46 6.92 0.67 10.06
CA PRO A 46 6.68 0.10 8.74
C PRO A 46 6.15 -1.35 8.78
N GLU A 47 6.48 -2.10 9.84
CA GLU A 47 6.01 -3.46 10.08
C GLU A 47 4.47 -3.55 10.13
N ASP A 48 3.79 -2.47 10.52
CA ASP A 48 2.32 -2.43 10.56
C ASP A 48 1.68 -2.54 9.16
N SER A 49 2.41 -2.23 8.09
CA SER A 49 1.92 -2.43 6.71
C SER A 49 2.03 -3.89 6.23
N VAL A 50 2.91 -4.69 6.84
CA VAL A 50 3.25 -6.04 6.36
C VAL A 50 2.04 -6.98 6.27
N PRO A 51 1.15 -7.08 7.27
CA PRO A 51 0.02 -8.00 7.20
C PRO A 51 -0.88 -7.81 5.98
N SER A 52 -1.10 -6.56 5.56
CA SER A 52 -1.90 -6.24 4.38
C SER A 52 -1.18 -6.51 3.07
N LEU A 53 0.14 -6.30 3.03
CA LEU A 53 0.95 -6.68 1.87
C LEU A 53 0.91 -8.20 1.69
N LEU A 54 1.09 -8.97 2.76
CA LEU A 54 0.98 -10.44 2.71
C LEU A 54 -0.42 -10.87 2.24
N ARG A 55 -1.49 -10.25 2.76
CA ARG A 55 -2.86 -10.52 2.31
C ARG A 55 -3.06 -10.27 0.81
N LEU A 56 -2.43 -9.25 0.23
CA LEU A 56 -2.51 -8.98 -1.21
C LEU A 56 -1.74 -10.03 -2.03
N LEU A 57 -0.57 -10.44 -1.55
CA LEU A 57 0.26 -11.43 -2.24
C LEU A 57 -0.39 -12.83 -2.22
N ASP A 58 -0.84 -13.25 -1.04
CA ASP A 58 -1.37 -14.60 -0.78
C ASP A 58 -2.87 -14.74 -1.11
N GLY A 59 -3.61 -13.63 -1.15
CA GLY A 59 -5.04 -13.61 -1.45
C GLY A 59 -5.37 -13.64 -2.94
N ASP A 60 -6.62 -13.36 -3.28
CA ASP A 60 -7.18 -13.34 -4.64
C ASP A 60 -7.79 -11.98 -5.03
N LEU A 61 -7.46 -10.94 -4.27
CA LEU A 61 -7.98 -9.59 -4.49
C LEU A 61 -7.67 -9.08 -5.90
N PRO A 62 -8.59 -8.36 -6.56
CA PRO A 62 -8.37 -7.88 -7.92
C PRO A 62 -7.27 -6.82 -7.96
N SER A 63 -6.60 -6.67 -9.12
CA SER A 63 -5.70 -5.53 -9.37
C SER A 63 -6.37 -4.21 -9.01
N GLY A 64 -5.64 -3.30 -8.37
CA GLY A 64 -6.24 -2.05 -7.88
C GLY A 64 -5.44 -1.32 -6.82
N ARG A 65 -6.07 -0.30 -6.25
CA ARG A 65 -5.50 0.54 -5.18
C ARG A 65 -6.00 0.05 -3.82
N TYR A 66 -5.09 -0.12 -2.89
CA TYR A 66 -5.36 -0.57 -1.53
C TYR A 66 -4.68 0.34 -0.51
N GLN A 67 -5.27 0.46 0.67
CA GLN A 67 -4.63 1.09 1.82
C GLN A 67 -4.16 0.00 2.78
N ALA A 68 -2.87 0.00 3.12
CA ALA A 68 -2.29 -1.05 3.97
C ALA A 68 -3.03 -1.14 5.31
N ARG A 69 -3.39 -0.01 5.92
CA ARG A 69 -4.12 0.04 7.20
C ARG A 69 -5.60 -0.39 7.15
N ALA A 70 -6.23 -0.46 5.98
CA ALA A 70 -7.67 -0.75 5.86
C ALA A 70 -7.97 -2.25 5.61
N LEU A 71 -7.01 -2.98 5.02
CA LEU A 71 -7.20 -4.35 4.54
C LEU A 71 -7.29 -5.41 5.64
N VAL A 72 -6.67 -5.19 6.80
CA VAL A 72 -6.82 -6.08 7.98
C VAL A 72 -8.07 -5.71 8.79
N ALA A 73 -8.50 -4.45 8.76
CA ALA A 73 -9.67 -3.96 9.49
C ALA A 73 -11.00 -4.43 8.88
N THR A 74 -11.01 -4.92 7.64
CA THR A 74 -12.23 -5.33 6.93
C THR A 74 -12.11 -6.71 6.32
N GLY A 75 -12.99 -7.62 6.74
CA GLY A 75 -13.41 -8.75 5.91
C GLY A 75 -14.19 -8.21 4.70
N VAL A 76 -13.45 -7.86 3.65
CA VAL A 76 -13.94 -7.39 2.34
C VAL A 76 -14.60 -6.01 2.34
N GLY A 77 -13.95 -5.07 1.65
CA GLY A 77 -14.50 -3.76 1.31
C GLY A 77 -13.61 -3.07 0.29
N VAL A 78 -13.73 -3.47 -0.98
CA VAL A 78 -13.10 -2.75 -2.11
C VAL A 78 -13.94 -1.50 -2.41
N ARG A 79 -13.30 -0.34 -2.47
CA ARG A 79 -13.83 0.89 -3.09
C ARG A 79 -13.01 1.22 -4.32
#